data_AF-A0A3A6NP09-F1
#
_entry.id   AF-A0A3A6NP09-F1
#
_cell.length_a   1.000
_cell.length_b   1.000
_cell.length_c   1.000
_cell.angle_alpha   90.00
_cell.angle_beta   90.00
_cell.angle_gamma   90.00
#
_symmetry.space_group_name_H-M   'P 1'
#
loop_
_entity.id
_entity.type
_entity.pdbx_description
1 polymer ?
#
loop_
_entity_poly.entity_id
_entity_poly.type
_entity_poly.pdbx_seq_one_letter_code
_entity_poly.pdbx_strand_id
1 'polypeptide(L)'
;MCRPVCSCGCLCCLCGQAEKSLVSFIFKRGNHFKMKLGSSHAVVDNKVLVLVTVVLVLNTVLVGLNFNILYMQFMDNKEGLISKQVMAQDLLEYSKRLAQDLGVQNRTSVKEALATFNYEIDLAKDSDELARLIFTHGRQLQETILREWDALLREKVLIVINQDKNLKKKTGKIQFTLRISNTDGVVADPQVLHEDTLKEILNLYLEGGMAQERVFRIEVEESRSRMLVPYNPLDYIQALTEELDSLRVSMHEMRVATGLAEMAGPGVAIRLYDAPDGYSASDIIHDSDVRDVVNELFAAGAKGVSVGGQRLIATSPIRCVGPVIRVNQKEISANPVVIEAVGDPEVLASGLDIIRFSLEFHRNFRIEIEKKDNIVLPYLRN
;
A
#
# COMPACT_ATOMS: atom_id res chain seq x y z
N MET A 1 -15.40 3.47 -34.14
CA MET A 1 -14.64 4.71 -33.85
C MET A 1 -15.02 5.16 -32.45
N CYS A 2 -14.24 4.76 -31.45
CA CYS A 2 -14.49 5.06 -30.04
C CYS A 2 -13.28 5.79 -29.45
N ARG A 3 -13.57 6.86 -28.71
CA ARG A 3 -12.64 7.56 -27.80
C ARG A 3 -12.25 6.63 -26.63
N PRO A 4 -11.12 6.92 -25.96
CA PRO A 4 -11.03 6.79 -24.51
C PRO A 4 -11.00 8.17 -23.84
N VAL A 5 -11.69 8.21 -22.70
CA VAL A 5 -11.82 9.32 -21.74
C VAL A 5 -10.74 9.11 -20.67
N CYS A 6 -9.94 10.13 -20.39
CA CYS A 6 -9.09 10.18 -19.20
C CYS A 6 -9.94 10.65 -18.00
N SER A 7 -9.92 9.87 -16.91
CA SER A 7 -10.47 10.26 -15.61
C SER A 7 -9.46 10.01 -14.48
N CYS A 8 -8.79 11.07 -14.05
CA CYS A 8 -8.18 11.33 -12.74
C CYS A 8 -7.63 12.76 -12.87
N GLY A 9 -8.01 13.78 -12.11
CA GLY A 9 -8.45 13.84 -10.72
C GLY A 9 -7.63 14.97 -10.10
N CYS A 10 -8.23 16.15 -10.01
CA CYS A 10 -7.64 17.46 -9.71
C CYS A 10 -6.73 17.53 -8.47
N LEU A 11 -5.59 18.23 -8.57
CA LEU A 11 -5.24 19.38 -7.68
C LEU A 11 -3.98 20.19 -8.06
N CYS A 12 -3.19 19.81 -9.08
CA CYS A 12 -1.93 20.53 -9.39
C CYS A 12 -2.00 21.60 -10.51
N CYS A 13 -3.10 21.76 -11.25
CA CYS A 13 -3.14 22.68 -12.40
C CYS A 13 -3.60 24.12 -12.10
N LEU A 14 -4.01 24.45 -10.87
CA LEU A 14 -4.54 25.78 -10.54
C LEU A 14 -3.49 26.80 -10.06
N CYS A 15 -2.24 26.41 -9.84
CA CYS A 15 -1.21 27.34 -9.36
C CYS A 15 -0.48 28.10 -10.49
N GLY A 16 -0.44 27.58 -11.72
CA GLY A 16 0.32 28.17 -12.84
C GLY A 16 -0.41 29.17 -13.74
N GLN A 17 -1.72 29.38 -13.54
CA GLN A 17 -2.56 30.19 -14.44
C GLN A 17 -2.91 31.59 -13.92
N ALA A 18 -2.65 31.88 -12.64
CA ALA A 18 -2.94 33.19 -12.04
C ALA A 18 -1.84 34.24 -12.29
N GLU A 19 -0.57 33.84 -12.45
CA GLU A 19 0.54 34.78 -12.65
C GLU A 19 0.61 35.38 -14.07
N LYS A 20 0.08 34.69 -15.08
CA LYS A 20 0.12 35.17 -16.49
C LYS A 20 -1.01 36.12 -16.87
N SER A 21 -2.04 36.26 -16.03
CA SER A 21 -3.22 37.12 -16.29
C SER A 21 -2.97 38.60 -15.97
N LEU A 22 -2.19 38.90 -14.92
CA LEU A 22 -1.94 40.29 -14.50
C LEU A 22 -0.87 41.02 -15.33
N VAL A 23 0.10 40.30 -15.90
CA VAL A 23 1.16 40.91 -16.71
C VAL A 23 0.69 41.29 -18.12
N SER A 24 -0.35 40.63 -18.65
CA SER A 24 -0.92 40.91 -19.98
C SER A 24 -1.88 42.10 -20.02
N PHE A 25 -2.38 42.58 -18.87
CA PHE A 25 -3.41 43.63 -18.83
C PHE A 25 -2.84 45.06 -18.81
N ILE A 26 -1.54 45.22 -18.56
CA ILE A 26 -0.89 46.55 -18.48
C ILE A 26 -0.33 47.03 -19.83
N PHE A 27 -0.18 46.16 -20.84
CA PHE A 27 0.52 46.49 -22.10
C PHE A 27 -0.36 46.74 -23.34
N LYS A 28 -1.67 46.98 -23.18
CA LYS A 28 -2.58 47.14 -24.32
C LYS A 28 -3.50 48.37 -24.23
N ARG A 29 -2.90 49.56 -24.07
CA ARG A 29 -3.56 50.85 -24.42
C ARG A 29 -2.53 51.94 -24.67
N GLY A 30 -1.81 51.83 -25.77
CA GLY A 30 -1.15 52.97 -26.38
C GLY A 30 -2.12 53.69 -27.31
N ASN A 31 -2.64 54.86 -26.91
CA ASN A 31 -2.64 56.07 -27.74
C ASN A 31 -3.35 57.23 -27.04
N HIS A 32 -2.69 58.40 -27.13
CA HIS A 32 -3.09 59.73 -26.67
C HIS A 32 -2.88 60.05 -25.18
N PHE A 33 -1.65 60.44 -24.82
CA PHE A 33 -1.45 61.63 -23.98
C PHE A 33 -0.04 62.22 -24.24
N LYS A 34 0.01 63.38 -24.90
CA LYS A 34 1.22 64.22 -24.96
C LYS A 34 1.40 64.84 -23.57
N MET A 35 2.52 64.57 -22.89
CA MET A 35 2.99 65.46 -21.84
C MET A 35 4.53 65.50 -21.80
N LYS A 36 5.01 66.73 -21.62
CA LYS A 36 6.39 67.24 -21.74
C LYS A 36 7.42 66.43 -20.95
N LEU A 37 8.61 66.29 -21.53
CA LEU A 37 9.85 66.02 -20.79
C LEU A 37 10.03 67.08 -19.71
N GLY A 38 10.17 66.64 -18.46
CA GLY A 38 10.64 67.42 -17.33
C GLY A 38 11.45 66.50 -16.41
N SER A 39 12.75 66.77 -16.30
CA SER A 39 13.69 66.11 -15.42
C SER A 39 13.29 66.22 -13.95
N SER A 40 13.21 65.10 -13.22
CA SER A 40 13.38 65.12 -11.76
C SER A 40 13.71 63.73 -11.25
N HIS A 41 14.90 63.56 -10.66
CA HIS A 41 15.24 62.37 -9.88
C HIS A 41 14.33 62.35 -8.65
N ALA A 42 13.50 61.31 -8.51
CA ALA A 42 12.71 61.09 -7.31
C ALA A 42 13.64 60.70 -6.17
N VAL A 43 14.07 61.69 -5.38
CA VAL A 43 14.71 61.46 -4.08
C VAL A 43 13.63 60.88 -3.18
N VAL A 44 13.68 59.56 -2.97
CA VAL A 44 12.81 58.89 -2.00
C VAL A 44 13.24 59.39 -0.62
N ASP A 45 12.34 60.08 0.06
CA ASP A 45 12.58 60.64 1.38
C ASP A 45 12.96 59.51 2.35
N ASN A 46 14.08 59.64 3.09
CA ASN A 46 14.62 58.58 3.96
C ASN A 46 13.57 58.07 4.97
N LYS A 47 12.61 58.93 5.36
CA LYS A 47 11.50 58.56 6.23
C LYS A 47 10.53 57.55 5.59
N VAL A 48 10.30 57.65 4.28
CA VAL A 48 9.45 56.71 3.54
C VAL A 48 10.16 55.37 3.38
N LEU A 49 11.47 55.36 3.11
CA LEU A 49 12.27 54.14 3.01
C LEU A 49 12.31 53.37 4.34
N VAL A 50 12.46 54.08 5.47
CA VAL A 50 12.41 53.50 6.82
C VAL A 50 11.03 52.93 7.13
N LEU A 51 9.96 53.61 6.73
CA LEU A 51 8.60 53.11 6.94
C LEU A 51 8.34 51.81 6.17
N VAL A 52 8.79 51.72 4.92
CA VAL A 52 8.63 50.51 4.10
C VAL A 52 9.44 49.33 4.66
N THR A 53 10.67 49.58 5.13
CA THR A 53 11.48 48.51 5.77
C THR A 53 10.85 48.03 7.07
N VAL A 54 10.31 48.93 7.91
CA VAL A 54 9.59 48.54 9.14
C VAL A 54 8.36 47.68 8.82
N VAL A 55 7.57 48.05 7.80
CA VAL A 55 6.42 47.26 7.36
C VAL A 55 6.83 45.89 6.84
N LEU A 56 7.92 45.79 6.07
CA LEU A 56 8.43 44.51 5.58
C LEU A 56 8.88 43.61 6.73
N VAL A 57 9.66 44.12 7.68
CA VAL A 57 10.11 43.36 8.86
C VAL A 57 8.91 42.91 9.69
N LEU A 58 7.92 43.78 9.91
CA LEU A 58 6.70 43.43 10.63
C LEU A 58 5.94 42.30 9.91
N ASN A 59 5.81 42.38 8.58
CA ASN A 59 5.18 41.32 7.79
C ASN A 59 5.97 40.01 7.86
N THR A 60 7.30 40.04 7.80
CA THR A 60 8.14 38.84 7.92
C THR A 60 8.00 38.20 9.29
N VAL A 61 7.93 39.01 10.36
CA VAL A 61 7.70 38.52 11.73
C VAL A 61 6.31 37.92 11.87
N LEU A 62 5.26 38.56 11.31
CA LEU A 62 3.90 38.03 11.31
C LEU A 62 3.77 36.71 10.55
N VAL A 63 4.45 36.58 9.40
CA VAL A 63 4.51 35.34 8.63
C VAL A 63 5.27 34.26 9.41
N GLY A 64 6.40 34.60 10.05
CA GLY A 64 7.16 33.67 10.88
C GLY A 64 6.37 33.17 12.10
N LEU A 65 5.63 34.06 12.78
CA LEU A 65 4.76 33.69 13.90
C LEU A 65 3.59 32.81 13.45
N ASN A 66 2.95 33.13 12.32
CA ASN A 66 1.90 32.28 11.75
C ASN A 66 2.44 30.92 11.31
N PHE A 67 3.62 30.89 10.68
CA PHE A 67 4.28 29.65 10.29
C PHE A 67 4.63 28.81 11.51
N ASN A 68 5.09 29.42 12.62
CA ASN A 68 5.37 28.70 13.86
C ASN A 68 4.09 28.14 14.51
N ILE A 69 2.98 28.89 14.49
CA ILE A 69 1.68 28.40 14.97
C ILE A 69 1.20 27.22 14.12
N LEU A 70 1.26 27.32 12.79
CA LEU A 70 0.96 26.23 11.85
C LEU A 70 1.90 25.04 12.07
N TYR A 71 3.20 25.27 12.24
CA TYR A 71 4.20 24.23 12.46
C TYR A 71 3.96 23.49 13.79
N MET A 72 3.60 24.21 14.87
CA MET A 72 3.22 23.61 16.15
C MET A 72 1.90 22.82 16.05
N GLN A 73 0.96 23.25 15.20
CA GLN A 73 -0.30 22.54 14.96
C GLN A 73 -0.12 21.26 14.11
N PHE A 74 0.93 21.19 13.28
CA PHE A 74 1.28 19.99 12.50
C PHE A 74 2.24 19.03 13.23
N MET A 75 2.88 19.46 14.32
CA MET A 75 3.86 18.66 15.08
C MET A 75 3.32 18.04 16.38
N ASP A 76 2.02 18.14 16.67
CA ASP A 76 1.42 17.46 17.84
C ASP A 76 0.93 16.04 17.47
N ASN A 77 1.87 15.11 17.34
CA ASN A 77 1.61 13.69 17.08
C ASN A 77 0.76 12.99 18.17
N LYS A 78 0.48 13.65 19.30
CA LYS A 78 -0.35 13.07 20.38
C LYS A 78 -1.86 13.23 20.15
N GLU A 79 -2.31 14.26 19.45
CA GLU A 79 -3.75 14.45 19.17
C GLU A 79 -4.29 13.47 18.11
N GLY A 80 -3.45 13.07 17.13
CA GLY A 80 -3.83 12.10 16.10
C GLY A 80 -4.05 10.67 16.63
N LEU A 81 -3.26 10.25 17.64
CA LEU A 81 -3.39 8.93 18.26
C LEU A 81 -4.71 8.82 19.05
N ILE A 82 -5.04 9.83 19.85
CA ILE A 82 -6.26 9.84 20.68
C ILE A 82 -7.51 9.78 19.79
N SER A 83 -7.55 10.57 18.71
CA SER A 83 -8.69 10.55 17.77
C SER A 83 -8.86 9.19 17.07
N LYS A 84 -7.77 8.55 16.66
CA LYS A 84 -7.83 7.22 16.03
C LYS A 84 -8.12 6.10 17.04
N GLN A 85 -7.70 6.23 18.30
CA GLN A 85 -8.01 5.26 19.35
C GLN A 85 -9.50 5.27 19.69
N VAL A 86 -10.13 6.45 19.71
CA VAL A 86 -11.59 6.58 19.81
C VAL A 86 -12.29 5.87 18.65
N MET A 87 -11.81 6.06 17.40
CA MET A 87 -12.37 5.37 16.25
C MET A 87 -12.25 3.84 16.34
N ALA A 88 -11.12 3.32 16.81
CA ALA A 88 -10.92 1.89 17.02
C ALA A 88 -11.86 1.33 18.09
N GLN A 89 -12.05 2.07 19.18
CA GLN A 89 -12.99 1.74 20.25
C GLN A 89 -14.45 1.77 19.77
N ASP A 90 -14.83 2.77 18.96
CA ASP A 90 -16.16 2.87 18.36
C ASP A 90 -16.43 1.67 17.43
N LEU A 91 -15.44 1.25 16.63
CA LEU A 91 -15.55 0.06 15.79
C LEU A 91 -15.68 -1.22 16.60
N LEU A 92 -14.95 -1.35 17.70
CA LEU A 92 -15.08 -2.48 18.62
C LEU A 92 -16.48 -2.51 19.25
N GLU A 93 -16.98 -1.37 19.73
CA GLU A 93 -18.31 -1.25 20.34
C GLU A 93 -19.41 -1.54 19.31
N TYR A 94 -19.29 -1.02 18.09
CA TYR A 94 -20.16 -1.37 16.98
C TYR A 94 -20.17 -2.88 16.72
N SER A 95 -18.99 -3.51 16.68
CA SER A 95 -18.85 -4.94 16.42
C SER A 95 -19.43 -5.79 17.55
N LYS A 96 -19.31 -5.35 18.81
CA LYS A 96 -19.95 -6.00 19.97
C LYS A 96 -21.48 -5.97 19.86
N ARG A 97 -22.04 -4.80 19.51
CA ARG A 97 -23.49 -4.66 19.29
C ARG A 97 -23.96 -5.52 18.13
N LEU A 98 -23.25 -5.49 17.00
CA LEU A 98 -23.56 -6.35 15.85
C LEU A 98 -23.56 -7.83 16.25
N ALA A 99 -22.57 -8.30 17.01
CA ALA A 99 -22.52 -9.68 17.48
C ALA A 99 -23.68 -10.03 18.43
N GLN A 100 -24.15 -9.07 19.23
CA GLN A 100 -25.29 -9.23 20.13
C GLN A 100 -26.62 -9.28 19.36
N ASP A 101 -26.82 -8.36 18.42
CA ASP A 101 -28.01 -8.29 17.57
C ASP A 101 -28.17 -9.56 16.72
N LEU A 102 -27.04 -10.08 16.21
CA LEU A 102 -26.99 -11.34 15.48
C LEU A 102 -27.03 -12.59 16.39
N GLY A 103 -26.96 -12.43 17.71
CA GLY A 103 -27.04 -13.54 18.68
C GLY A 103 -25.82 -14.48 18.67
N VAL A 104 -24.66 -14.01 18.21
CA VAL A 104 -23.42 -14.80 18.09
C VAL A 104 -22.31 -14.39 19.05
N GLN A 105 -22.56 -13.40 19.92
CA GLN A 105 -21.63 -12.92 20.95
C GLN A 105 -21.10 -14.03 21.87
N ASN A 106 -21.84 -15.14 22.00
CA ASN A 106 -21.46 -16.25 22.86
C ASN A 106 -20.60 -17.33 22.16
N ARG A 107 -20.43 -17.26 20.84
CA ARG A 107 -19.59 -18.21 20.08
C ARG A 107 -18.11 -17.99 20.41
N THR A 108 -17.36 -19.07 20.58
CA THR A 108 -15.94 -19.03 20.99
C THR A 108 -15.09 -18.19 20.05
N SER A 109 -15.24 -18.39 18.75
CA SER A 109 -14.53 -17.66 17.69
C SER A 109 -14.82 -16.16 17.71
N VAL A 110 -16.06 -15.74 17.98
CA VAL A 110 -16.41 -14.32 18.12
C VAL A 110 -15.81 -13.73 19.39
N LYS A 111 -15.85 -14.45 20.51
CA LYS A 111 -15.22 -14.00 21.77
C LYS A 111 -13.71 -13.81 21.61
N GLU A 112 -13.05 -14.78 20.97
CA GLU A 112 -11.62 -14.71 20.68
C GLU A 112 -11.31 -13.52 19.77
N ALA A 113 -12.02 -13.35 18.65
CA ALA A 113 -11.80 -12.22 17.73
C ALA A 113 -12.02 -10.86 18.41
N LEU A 114 -13.05 -10.71 19.23
CA LEU A 114 -13.32 -9.49 20.00
C LEU A 114 -12.22 -9.22 21.03
N ALA A 115 -11.75 -10.26 21.74
CA ALA A 115 -10.69 -10.14 22.72
C ALA A 115 -9.36 -9.78 22.07
N THR A 116 -9.00 -10.43 20.96
CA THR A 116 -7.80 -10.11 20.17
C THR A 116 -7.85 -8.68 19.67
N PHE A 117 -8.94 -8.24 19.05
CA PHE A 117 -9.03 -6.87 18.55
C PHE A 117 -8.93 -5.84 19.67
N ASN A 118 -9.60 -6.07 20.81
CA ASN A 118 -9.46 -5.20 21.99
C ASN A 118 -8.01 -5.15 22.49
N TYR A 119 -7.34 -6.30 22.59
CA TYR A 119 -5.95 -6.39 23.04
C TYR A 119 -4.98 -5.63 22.13
N GLU A 120 -5.13 -5.78 20.81
CA GLU A 120 -4.28 -5.08 19.83
C GLU A 120 -4.48 -3.56 19.87
N ILE A 121 -5.73 -3.08 20.06
CA ILE A 121 -6.01 -1.65 20.25
C ILE A 121 -5.31 -1.12 21.51
N ASP A 122 -5.32 -1.89 22.60
CA ASP A 122 -4.70 -1.50 23.87
C ASP A 122 -3.15 -1.52 23.79
N LEU A 123 -2.58 -2.35 22.91
CA LEU A 123 -1.12 -2.47 22.73
C LEU A 123 -0.53 -1.41 21.79
N ALA A 124 -1.33 -0.89 20.86
CA ALA A 124 -0.88 0.04 19.82
C ALA A 124 -0.27 1.32 20.42
N LYS A 125 0.95 1.65 19.99
CA LYS A 125 1.70 2.82 20.51
C LYS A 125 1.74 3.98 19.53
N ASP A 126 1.47 3.71 18.25
CA ASP A 126 1.56 4.68 17.17
C ASP A 126 0.29 4.74 16.30
N SER A 127 0.08 5.91 15.69
CA SER A 127 -1.07 6.29 14.88
C SER A 127 -1.17 5.52 13.56
N ASP A 128 -0.04 5.12 12.98
CA ASP A 128 0.01 4.36 11.73
C ASP A 128 -0.18 2.86 11.96
N GLU A 129 0.36 2.34 13.06
CA GLU A 129 0.12 0.97 13.54
C GLU A 129 -1.39 0.76 13.80
N LEU A 130 -2.01 1.69 14.53
CA LEU A 130 -3.44 1.64 14.83
C LEU A 130 -4.32 1.68 13.57
N ALA A 131 -3.95 2.49 12.56
CA ALA A 131 -4.68 2.53 11.29
C ALA A 131 -4.63 1.16 10.58
N ARG A 132 -3.45 0.53 10.50
CA ARG A 132 -3.31 -0.82 9.91
C ARG A 132 -4.10 -1.87 10.68
N LEU A 133 -4.09 -1.79 12.02
CA LEU A 133 -4.85 -2.69 12.89
C LEU A 133 -6.36 -2.56 12.64
N ILE A 134 -6.88 -1.33 12.54
CA ILE A 134 -8.30 -1.08 12.22
C ILE A 134 -8.70 -1.74 10.91
N PHE A 135 -7.93 -1.54 9.84
CA PHE A 135 -8.27 -2.10 8.53
C PHE A 135 -8.17 -3.62 8.48
N THR A 136 -7.16 -4.19 9.13
CA THR A 136 -6.89 -5.64 9.06
C THR A 136 -7.79 -6.40 10.02
N HIS A 137 -7.71 -6.09 11.32
CA HIS A 137 -8.44 -6.81 12.36
C HIS A 137 -9.90 -6.39 12.44
N GLY A 138 -10.25 -5.15 12.12
CA GLY A 138 -11.65 -4.71 12.07
C GLY A 138 -12.44 -5.47 11.00
N ARG A 139 -11.86 -5.66 9.81
CA ARG A 139 -12.47 -6.48 8.75
C ARG A 139 -12.57 -7.95 9.16
N GLN A 140 -11.48 -8.53 9.68
CA GLN A 140 -11.46 -9.94 10.10
C GLN A 140 -12.47 -10.22 11.23
N LEU A 141 -12.65 -9.28 12.16
CA LEU A 141 -13.64 -9.36 13.22
C LEU A 141 -15.07 -9.38 12.65
N GLN A 142 -15.39 -8.47 11.74
CA GLN A 142 -16.69 -8.44 11.07
C GLN A 142 -16.95 -9.72 10.28
N GLU A 143 -15.97 -10.20 9.50
CA GLU A 143 -16.07 -11.47 8.76
C GLU A 143 -16.32 -12.65 9.71
N THR A 144 -15.65 -12.68 10.87
CA THR A 144 -15.85 -13.73 11.87
C THR A 144 -17.25 -13.71 12.44
N ILE A 145 -17.77 -12.53 12.80
CA ILE A 145 -19.14 -12.35 13.31
C ILE A 145 -20.16 -12.82 12.28
N LEU A 146 -20.03 -12.37 11.03
CA LEU A 146 -20.95 -12.73 9.95
C LEU A 146 -20.90 -14.23 9.64
N ARG A 147 -19.71 -14.83 9.62
CA ARG A 147 -19.52 -16.28 9.41
C ARG A 147 -20.17 -17.12 10.49
N GLU A 148 -20.06 -16.70 11.75
CA GLU A 148 -20.67 -17.38 12.89
C GLU A 148 -22.19 -17.21 12.91
N TRP A 149 -22.68 -16.04 12.49
CA TRP A 149 -24.10 -15.82 12.31
C TRP A 149 -24.66 -16.72 11.21
N ASP A 150 -23.95 -16.83 10.10
CA ASP A 150 -24.30 -17.76 9.02
C ASP A 150 -24.33 -19.21 9.51
N ALA A 151 -23.39 -19.60 10.36
CA ALA A 151 -23.38 -20.93 10.97
C ALA A 151 -24.59 -21.16 11.89
N LEU A 152 -24.92 -20.18 12.73
CA LEU A 152 -26.08 -20.22 13.62
C LEU A 152 -27.39 -20.30 12.83
N LEU A 153 -27.52 -19.50 11.77
CA LEU A 153 -28.70 -19.51 10.90
C LEU A 153 -28.88 -20.89 10.25
N ARG A 154 -27.80 -21.47 9.70
CA ARG A 154 -27.84 -22.83 9.12
C ARG A 154 -28.28 -23.87 10.13
N GLU A 155 -27.73 -23.82 11.34
CA GLU A 155 -28.11 -24.72 12.44
C GLU A 155 -29.60 -24.63 12.75
N LYS A 156 -30.13 -23.41 12.92
CA LYS A 156 -31.56 -23.16 13.17
C LYS A 156 -32.44 -23.68 12.01
N VAL A 157 -32.06 -23.39 10.76
CA VAL A 157 -32.80 -23.84 9.57
C VAL A 157 -32.85 -25.37 9.48
N LEU A 158 -31.73 -26.06 9.74
CA LEU A 158 -31.68 -27.53 9.74
C LEU A 158 -32.55 -28.13 10.85
N ILE A 159 -32.59 -27.50 12.04
CA ILE A 159 -33.48 -27.93 13.14
C ILE A 159 -34.94 -27.88 12.70
N VAL A 160 -35.37 -26.77 12.09
CA VAL A 160 -36.75 -26.58 11.60
C VAL A 160 -37.08 -27.60 10.51
N ILE A 161 -36.16 -27.85 9.58
CA ILE A 161 -36.31 -28.85 8.52
C ILE A 161 -36.42 -30.27 9.08
N ASN A 162 -35.63 -30.63 10.10
CA ASN A 162 -35.69 -31.94 10.74
C ASN A 162 -37.02 -32.19 11.47
N GLN A 163 -37.73 -31.12 11.87
CA GLN A 163 -39.02 -31.22 12.55
C GLN A 163 -40.21 -31.32 11.58
N ASP A 164 -40.00 -31.07 10.29
CA ASP A 164 -41.02 -31.02 9.23
C ASP A 164 -41.86 -32.31 9.14
N LYS A 165 -43.17 -32.12 8.97
CA LYS A 165 -44.16 -33.21 8.95
C LYS A 165 -44.14 -34.04 7.66
N ASN A 166 -43.75 -33.44 6.54
CA ASN A 166 -43.71 -34.08 5.22
C ASN A 166 -42.45 -34.93 5.06
N LEU A 167 -41.33 -34.46 5.60
CA LEU A 167 -40.06 -35.19 5.58
C LEU A 167 -40.07 -36.43 6.48
N LYS A 168 -40.75 -36.38 7.64
CA LYS A 168 -40.89 -37.55 8.54
C LYS A 168 -41.64 -38.73 7.92
N LYS A 169 -42.46 -38.50 6.88
CA LYS A 169 -43.27 -39.53 6.23
C LYS A 169 -42.55 -40.24 5.09
N LYS A 170 -41.44 -39.69 4.59
CA LYS A 170 -40.73 -40.24 3.43
C LYS A 170 -39.55 -41.09 3.89
N THR A 171 -39.51 -42.34 3.43
CA THR A 171 -38.40 -43.27 3.61
C THR A 171 -37.50 -43.22 2.37
N GLY A 172 -36.36 -42.54 2.47
CA GLY A 172 -35.39 -42.45 1.39
C GLY A 172 -34.54 -41.19 1.44
N LYS A 173 -33.50 -41.16 0.61
CA LYS A 173 -32.59 -40.04 0.46
C LYS A 173 -33.22 -38.98 -0.45
N ILE A 174 -33.40 -37.76 0.06
CA ILE A 174 -34.04 -36.65 -0.65
C ILE A 174 -33.06 -35.49 -0.74
N GLN A 175 -32.87 -34.96 -1.94
CA GLN A 175 -32.13 -33.72 -2.15
C GLN A 175 -33.08 -32.63 -2.66
N PHE A 176 -32.97 -31.43 -2.10
CA PHE A 176 -33.70 -30.26 -2.56
C PHE A 176 -32.87 -28.98 -2.37
N THR A 177 -33.26 -27.93 -3.08
CA THR A 177 -32.66 -26.60 -2.98
C THR A 177 -33.64 -25.67 -2.28
N LEU A 178 -33.20 -25.03 -1.20
CA LEU A 178 -33.95 -24.05 -0.44
C LEU A 178 -33.45 -22.65 -0.79
N ARG A 179 -34.31 -21.83 -1.38
CA ARG A 179 -34.03 -20.43 -1.74
C ARG A 179 -34.78 -19.53 -0.76
N ILE A 180 -34.07 -18.63 -0.10
CA ILE A 180 -34.60 -17.68 0.89
C ILE A 180 -34.33 -16.26 0.38
N SER A 181 -35.38 -15.47 0.22
CA SER A 181 -35.29 -14.06 -0.14
C SER A 181 -36.33 -13.24 0.62
N ASN A 182 -36.04 -11.97 0.88
CA ASN A 182 -37.03 -11.03 1.45
C ASN A 182 -38.14 -10.67 0.44
N THR A 183 -37.87 -10.74 -0.87
CA THR A 183 -38.84 -10.39 -1.92
C THR A 183 -39.72 -11.56 -2.32
N ASP A 184 -39.10 -12.73 -2.51
CA ASP A 184 -39.74 -13.92 -3.08
C ASP A 184 -40.14 -14.95 -2.00
N GLY A 185 -39.83 -14.67 -0.73
CA GLY A 185 -40.06 -15.58 0.39
C GLY A 185 -39.11 -16.79 0.37
N VAL A 186 -39.57 -17.89 0.97
CA VAL A 186 -38.83 -19.15 1.05
C VAL A 186 -39.43 -20.17 0.10
N VAL A 187 -38.62 -20.68 -0.83
CA VAL A 187 -39.03 -21.66 -1.84
C VAL A 187 -38.13 -22.89 -1.75
N ALA A 188 -38.74 -24.08 -1.67
CA ALA A 188 -38.03 -25.35 -1.77
C ALA A 188 -38.29 -25.98 -3.15
N ASP A 189 -37.23 -26.37 -3.86
CA ASP A 189 -37.27 -27.05 -5.15
C ASP A 189 -36.53 -28.40 -5.09
N PRO A 190 -37.23 -29.55 -5.26
CA PRO A 190 -38.68 -29.67 -5.41
C PRO A 190 -39.46 -29.31 -4.13
N GLN A 191 -40.77 -29.01 -4.25
CA GLN A 191 -41.64 -28.68 -3.11
C GLN A 191 -41.83 -29.89 -2.17
N VAL A 192 -40.91 -30.05 -1.24
CA VAL A 192 -40.88 -31.17 -0.28
C VAL A 192 -41.23 -30.79 1.15
N LEU A 193 -41.17 -29.49 1.48
CA LEU A 193 -41.42 -28.95 2.82
C LEU A 193 -42.89 -28.54 3.00
N HIS A 194 -43.35 -28.53 4.25
CA HIS A 194 -44.67 -28.03 4.63
C HIS A 194 -44.69 -26.49 4.65
N GLU A 195 -45.85 -25.86 4.37
CA GLU A 195 -45.98 -24.39 4.35
C GLU A 195 -45.63 -23.74 5.70
N ASP A 196 -46.03 -24.36 6.82
CA ASP A 196 -45.68 -23.90 8.18
C ASP A 196 -44.15 -23.78 8.36
N THR A 197 -43.40 -24.76 7.87
CA THR A 197 -41.94 -24.81 7.95
C THR A 197 -41.29 -23.72 7.10
N LEU A 198 -41.84 -23.42 5.91
CA LEU A 198 -41.38 -22.32 5.07
C LEU A 198 -41.58 -20.95 5.75
N LYS A 199 -42.71 -20.76 6.45
CA LYS A 199 -42.99 -19.52 7.22
C LYS A 199 -42.05 -19.37 8.41
N GLU A 200 -41.79 -20.46 9.12
CA GLU A 200 -40.86 -20.46 10.27
C GLU A 200 -39.43 -20.13 9.83
N ILE A 201 -38.97 -20.70 8.73
CA ILE A 201 -37.67 -20.37 8.12
C ILE A 201 -37.60 -18.90 7.70
N LEU A 202 -38.68 -18.33 7.14
CA LEU A 202 -38.73 -16.93 6.75
C LEU A 202 -38.62 -16.00 7.97
N ASN A 203 -39.32 -16.31 9.07
CA ASN A 203 -39.25 -15.51 10.29
C ASN A 203 -37.83 -15.50 10.88
N LEU A 204 -37.18 -16.67 10.93
CA LEU A 204 -35.78 -16.79 11.38
C LEU A 204 -34.81 -15.97 10.52
N TYR A 205 -35.10 -15.86 9.22
CA TYR A 205 -34.30 -15.06 8.31
C TYR A 205 -34.49 -13.56 8.54
N LEU A 206 -35.74 -13.13 8.71
CA LEU A 206 -36.09 -11.72 8.94
C LEU A 206 -35.58 -11.19 10.28
N GLU A 207 -35.56 -12.01 11.33
CA GLU A 207 -34.96 -11.67 12.63
C GLU A 207 -33.48 -11.27 12.51
N GLY A 208 -32.76 -11.82 11.54
CA GLY A 208 -31.34 -11.48 11.31
C GLY A 208 -31.10 -10.15 10.62
N GLY A 209 -32.14 -9.46 10.13
CA GLY A 209 -32.02 -8.14 9.50
C GLY A 209 -31.29 -8.12 8.14
N MET A 210 -31.09 -9.27 7.50
CA MET A 210 -30.31 -9.37 6.26
C MET A 210 -31.20 -9.33 5.01
N ALA A 211 -30.70 -8.69 3.95
CA ALA A 211 -31.46 -8.41 2.73
C ALA A 211 -31.05 -9.28 1.52
N GLN A 212 -30.06 -10.16 1.66
CA GLN A 212 -29.51 -10.90 0.52
C GLN A 212 -30.32 -12.18 0.23
N GLU A 213 -30.33 -12.61 -1.02
CA GLU A 213 -30.89 -13.92 -1.36
C GLU A 213 -29.91 -15.03 -0.96
N ARG A 214 -30.42 -16.13 -0.39
CA ARG A 214 -29.63 -17.28 0.03
C ARG A 214 -30.14 -18.57 -0.59
N VAL A 215 -29.22 -19.43 -0.98
CA VAL A 215 -29.52 -20.73 -1.57
C VAL A 215 -28.80 -21.81 -0.78
N PHE A 216 -29.55 -22.80 -0.30
CA PHE A 216 -29.03 -23.94 0.44
C PHE A 216 -29.40 -25.23 -0.30
N ARG A 217 -28.42 -26.06 -0.62
CA ARG A 217 -28.69 -27.44 -1.05
C ARG A 217 -28.75 -28.32 0.19
N ILE A 218 -29.83 -29.05 0.35
CA ILE A 218 -30.10 -29.84 1.55
C ILE A 218 -30.35 -31.27 1.14
N GLU A 219 -29.71 -32.19 1.85
CA GLU A 219 -29.94 -33.60 1.72
C GLU A 219 -30.51 -34.14 3.03
N VAL A 220 -31.58 -34.91 2.93
CA VAL A 220 -32.25 -35.54 4.06
C VAL A 220 -32.18 -37.04 3.90
N GLU A 221 -31.65 -37.72 4.92
CA GLU A 221 -31.56 -39.17 5.01
C GLU A 221 -31.96 -39.59 6.43
N GLU A 222 -32.90 -40.53 6.56
CA GLU A 222 -33.37 -41.07 7.86
C GLU A 222 -33.75 -40.00 8.91
N SER A 223 -34.45 -38.93 8.50
CA SER A 223 -34.83 -37.79 9.35
C SER A 223 -33.66 -36.94 9.88
N ARG A 224 -32.46 -37.09 9.31
CA ARG A 224 -31.34 -36.17 9.49
C ARG A 224 -31.11 -35.39 8.20
N SER A 225 -31.30 -34.08 8.27
CA SER A 225 -30.88 -33.15 7.23
C SER A 225 -29.41 -32.78 7.40
N ARG A 226 -28.70 -32.77 6.28
CA ARG A 226 -27.36 -32.19 6.15
C ARG A 226 -27.38 -31.20 5.00
N MET A 227 -26.77 -30.04 5.21
CA MET A 227 -26.59 -29.07 4.14
C MET A 227 -25.42 -29.53 3.27
N LEU A 228 -25.68 -29.72 1.98
CA LEU A 228 -24.65 -29.97 0.98
C LEU A 228 -23.99 -28.63 0.65
N VAL A 229 -22.68 -28.54 0.87
CA VAL A 229 -21.84 -27.41 0.44
C VAL A 229 -22.01 -27.29 -1.09
N PRO A 230 -22.42 -26.11 -1.60
CA PRO A 230 -21.58 -24.92 -1.54
C PRO A 230 -22.19 -23.77 -0.74
N TYR A 231 -21.33 -23.12 0.04
CA TYR A 231 -21.44 -21.70 0.39
C TYR A 231 -21.80 -20.94 -0.89
N ASN A 232 -22.73 -19.99 -0.81
CA ASN A 232 -23.07 -19.05 -1.88
C ASN A 232 -21.95 -18.98 -2.95
N PRO A 233 -22.18 -19.47 -4.18
CA PRO A 233 -21.13 -19.65 -5.18
C PRO A 233 -20.28 -18.39 -5.40
N LEU A 234 -20.87 -17.21 -5.17
CA LEU A 234 -20.19 -15.92 -5.25
C LEU A 234 -19.14 -15.74 -4.14
N ASP A 235 -19.44 -16.13 -2.90
CA ASP A 235 -18.50 -16.00 -1.77
C ASP A 235 -17.30 -16.94 -1.93
N TYR A 236 -17.54 -18.15 -2.47
CA TYR A 236 -16.46 -19.08 -2.80
C TYR A 236 -15.56 -18.53 -3.91
N ILE A 237 -16.14 -17.95 -4.97
CA ILE A 237 -15.38 -17.30 -6.03
C ILE A 237 -14.59 -16.11 -5.49
N GLN A 238 -15.18 -15.31 -4.58
CA GLN A 238 -14.50 -14.16 -3.98
C GLN A 238 -13.31 -14.61 -3.13
N ALA A 239 -13.48 -15.60 -2.25
CA ALA A 239 -12.38 -16.15 -1.45
C ALA A 239 -11.25 -16.72 -2.31
N LEU A 240 -11.59 -17.46 -3.37
CA LEU A 240 -10.60 -17.96 -4.34
C LEU A 240 -9.88 -16.83 -5.07
N THR A 241 -10.56 -15.73 -5.36
CA THR A 241 -9.98 -14.57 -6.05
C THR A 241 -9.01 -13.84 -5.12
N GLU A 242 -9.38 -13.63 -3.85
CA GLU A 242 -8.50 -13.05 -2.84
C GLU A 242 -7.26 -13.91 -2.60
N GLU A 243 -7.42 -15.24 -2.52
CA GLU A 243 -6.30 -16.18 -2.41
C GLU A 243 -5.39 -16.10 -3.66
N LEU A 244 -5.97 -16.11 -4.86
CA LEU A 244 -5.22 -15.99 -6.10
C LEU A 244 -4.44 -14.67 -6.20
N ASP A 245 -5.03 -13.56 -5.77
CA ASP A 245 -4.37 -12.26 -5.77
C ASP A 245 -3.24 -12.20 -4.74
N SER A 246 -3.42 -12.78 -3.55
CA SER A 246 -2.34 -12.91 -2.56
C SER A 246 -1.15 -13.74 -3.09
N LEU A 247 -1.44 -14.85 -3.80
CA LEU A 247 -0.44 -15.70 -4.43
C LEU A 247 0.30 -14.97 -5.55
N ARG A 248 -0.42 -14.15 -6.34
CA ARG A 248 0.20 -13.31 -7.38
C ARG A 248 1.16 -12.28 -6.80
N VAL A 249 0.79 -11.62 -5.70
CA VAL A 249 1.67 -10.66 -5.01
C VAL A 249 2.91 -11.39 -4.46
N SER A 250 2.73 -12.50 -3.75
CA SER A 250 3.86 -13.29 -3.21
C SER A 250 4.79 -13.80 -4.32
N MET A 251 4.23 -14.27 -5.44
CA MET A 251 5.00 -14.68 -6.62
C MET A 251 5.79 -13.50 -7.19
N HIS A 252 5.19 -12.31 -7.27
CA HIS A 252 5.87 -11.12 -7.76
C HIS A 252 7.03 -10.71 -6.86
N GLU A 253 6.82 -10.68 -5.54
CA GLU A 253 7.88 -10.38 -4.56
C GLU A 253 9.04 -11.36 -4.66
N MET A 254 8.76 -12.66 -4.78
CA MET A 254 9.78 -13.69 -4.96
C MET A 254 10.55 -13.49 -6.26
N ARG A 255 9.87 -13.12 -7.36
CA ARG A 255 10.53 -12.80 -8.63
C ARG A 255 11.44 -11.58 -8.52
N VAL A 256 11.02 -10.54 -7.80
CA VAL A 256 11.84 -9.34 -7.57
C VAL A 256 13.07 -9.67 -6.71
N ALA A 257 12.91 -10.45 -5.64
CA ALA A 257 13.99 -10.86 -4.74
C ALA A 257 15.01 -11.79 -5.43
N THR A 258 14.55 -12.67 -6.31
CA THR A 258 15.40 -13.59 -7.09
C THR A 258 15.99 -12.98 -8.36
N GLY A 259 15.73 -11.69 -8.63
CA GLY A 259 16.20 -10.99 -9.82
C GLY A 259 15.48 -11.36 -11.12
N LEU A 260 14.36 -12.10 -11.07
CA LEU A 260 13.52 -12.49 -12.22
C LEU A 260 12.49 -11.42 -12.63
N ALA A 261 12.52 -10.26 -11.98
CA ALA A 261 11.74 -9.07 -12.29
C ALA A 261 12.58 -7.81 -11.97
N GLU A 262 12.15 -6.67 -12.51
CA GLU A 262 12.76 -5.38 -12.20
C GLU A 262 12.52 -5.00 -10.74
N MET A 263 13.46 -4.28 -10.14
CA MET A 263 13.33 -3.77 -8.77
C MET A 263 13.47 -2.27 -8.80
N ALA A 264 12.49 -1.56 -8.25
CA ALA A 264 12.53 -0.11 -8.12
C ALA A 264 12.52 0.28 -6.63
N GLY A 265 13.24 1.36 -6.30
CA GLY A 265 13.24 1.92 -4.96
C GLY A 265 14.35 2.93 -4.73
N PRO A 266 14.40 3.57 -3.56
CA PRO A 266 15.50 4.45 -3.21
C PRO A 266 16.82 3.68 -3.15
N GLY A 267 17.93 4.38 -3.32
CA GLY A 267 19.25 3.79 -3.16
C GLY A 267 20.39 4.68 -3.61
N VAL A 268 21.49 4.06 -4.03
CA VAL A 268 22.72 4.75 -4.42
C VAL A 268 23.21 4.31 -5.81
N ALA A 269 23.68 5.27 -6.60
CA ALA A 269 24.42 5.05 -7.84
C ALA A 269 25.88 5.43 -7.62
N ILE A 270 26.77 4.47 -7.84
CA ILE A 270 28.22 4.58 -7.63
C ILE A 270 28.89 4.54 -9.00
N ARG A 271 29.82 5.47 -9.23
CA ARG A 271 30.69 5.48 -10.42
C ARG A 271 32.13 5.34 -9.95
N LEU A 272 32.78 4.24 -10.34
CA LEU A 272 34.18 3.96 -10.05
C LEU A 272 35.02 4.29 -11.27
N TYR A 273 35.99 5.18 -11.12
CA TYR A 273 36.94 5.58 -12.17
C TYR A 273 38.33 5.07 -11.81
N ASP A 274 39.10 4.73 -12.84
CA ASP A 274 40.52 4.36 -12.69
C ASP A 274 41.32 5.52 -12.07
N ALA A 275 42.53 5.24 -11.60
CA ALA A 275 43.40 6.28 -11.07
C ALA A 275 43.75 7.29 -12.19
N PRO A 276 43.72 8.60 -11.90
CA PRO A 276 44.05 9.63 -12.88
C PRO A 276 45.49 9.46 -13.38
N ASP A 277 45.68 9.48 -14.70
CA ASP A 277 46.97 9.32 -15.40
C ASP A 277 47.74 8.03 -15.08
N GLY A 278 47.08 7.03 -14.50
CA GLY A 278 47.68 5.75 -14.15
C GLY A 278 47.64 4.74 -15.31
N TYR A 279 48.76 4.03 -15.51
CA TYR A 279 48.92 3.03 -16.57
C TYR A 279 49.38 1.67 -16.03
N SER A 280 49.67 1.59 -14.73
CA SER A 280 50.09 0.33 -14.11
C SER A 280 48.87 -0.55 -13.81
N ALA A 281 49.09 -1.85 -13.64
CA ALA A 281 48.02 -2.76 -13.23
C ALA A 281 47.40 -2.37 -11.87
N SER A 282 48.12 -1.60 -11.03
CA SER A 282 47.55 -1.08 -9.78
C SER A 282 46.67 0.17 -9.94
N ASP A 283 46.65 0.76 -11.13
CA ASP A 283 45.90 1.99 -11.40
C ASP A 283 44.56 1.73 -12.08
N ILE A 284 44.34 0.50 -12.53
CA ILE A 284 43.15 0.08 -13.26
C ILE A 284 42.22 -0.68 -12.32
N ILE A 285 40.91 -0.43 -12.42
CA ILE A 285 39.88 -1.16 -11.66
C ILE A 285 39.86 -2.64 -12.08
N HIS A 286 39.88 -3.53 -11.10
CA HIS A 286 39.76 -4.98 -11.29
C HIS A 286 38.40 -5.50 -10.82
N ASP A 287 38.09 -6.73 -11.22
CA ASP A 287 36.90 -7.46 -10.77
C ASP A 287 36.83 -7.62 -9.24
N SER A 288 37.98 -7.74 -8.57
CA SER A 288 38.08 -7.76 -7.11
C SER A 288 37.53 -6.48 -6.49
N ASP A 289 37.92 -5.31 -7.01
CA ASP A 289 37.52 -4.02 -6.47
C ASP A 289 35.99 -3.84 -6.58
N VAL A 290 35.43 -4.21 -7.74
CA VAL A 290 33.98 -4.19 -7.97
C VAL A 290 33.25 -5.16 -7.05
N ARG A 291 33.78 -6.38 -6.87
CA ARG A 291 33.18 -7.40 -6.00
C ARG A 291 33.17 -6.96 -4.55
N ASP A 292 34.24 -6.32 -4.08
CA ASP A 292 34.33 -5.86 -2.70
C ASP A 292 33.31 -4.74 -2.44
N VAL A 293 33.14 -3.78 -3.36
CA VAL A 293 32.08 -2.75 -3.27
C VAL A 293 30.68 -3.37 -3.26
N VAL A 294 30.43 -4.36 -4.10
CA VAL A 294 29.15 -5.08 -4.14
C VAL A 294 28.88 -5.81 -2.82
N ASN A 295 29.90 -6.45 -2.24
CA ASN A 295 29.76 -7.16 -0.98
C ASN A 295 29.44 -6.21 0.17
N GLU A 296 30.10 -5.04 0.23
CA GLU A 296 29.80 -4.01 1.22
C GLU A 296 28.37 -3.48 1.09
N LEU A 297 27.87 -3.29 -0.14
CA LEU A 297 26.47 -2.90 -0.36
C LEU A 297 25.49 -3.94 0.19
N PHE A 298 25.74 -5.24 -0.05
CA PHE A 298 24.89 -6.29 0.50
C PHE A 298 25.02 -6.38 2.04
N ALA A 299 26.22 -6.21 2.58
CA ALA A 299 26.46 -6.15 4.02
C ALA A 299 25.74 -4.98 4.69
N ALA A 300 25.65 -3.83 4.00
CA ALA A 300 24.90 -2.64 4.42
C ALA A 300 23.37 -2.78 4.23
N GLY A 301 22.88 -3.90 3.70
CA GLY A 301 21.44 -4.18 3.58
C GLY A 301 20.82 -3.82 2.23
N ALA A 302 21.61 -3.76 1.15
CA ALA A 302 21.05 -3.61 -0.19
C ALA A 302 20.10 -4.77 -0.54
N LYS A 303 18.91 -4.43 -1.02
CA LYS A 303 17.88 -5.40 -1.47
C LYS A 303 18.19 -5.98 -2.86
N GLY A 304 18.94 -5.23 -3.66
CA GLY A 304 19.38 -5.62 -4.99
C GLY A 304 20.48 -4.71 -5.49
N VAL A 305 21.36 -5.25 -6.34
CA VAL A 305 22.48 -4.54 -6.93
C VAL A 305 22.56 -4.86 -8.42
N SER A 306 22.93 -3.87 -9.23
CA SER A 306 23.31 -4.06 -10.63
C SER A 306 24.69 -3.46 -10.89
N VAL A 307 25.46 -4.10 -11.77
CA VAL A 307 26.80 -3.64 -12.17
C VAL A 307 26.83 -3.57 -13.69
N GLY A 308 27.14 -2.39 -14.24
CA GLY A 308 27.12 -2.14 -15.68
C GLY A 308 25.77 -2.47 -16.33
N GLY A 309 24.66 -2.25 -15.60
CA GLY A 309 23.32 -2.60 -16.05
C GLY A 309 22.99 -4.09 -16.04
N GLN A 310 23.80 -4.93 -15.39
CA GLN A 310 23.50 -6.35 -15.17
C GLN A 310 23.05 -6.58 -13.73
N ARG A 311 21.85 -7.15 -13.55
CA ARG A 311 21.33 -7.52 -12.24
C ARG A 311 22.16 -8.64 -11.62
N LEU A 312 22.56 -8.46 -10.36
CA LEU A 312 23.24 -9.50 -9.60
C LEU A 312 22.26 -10.36 -8.81
N ILE A 313 22.55 -11.66 -8.78
CA ILE A 313 21.96 -12.67 -7.90
C ILE A 313 23.08 -13.43 -7.18
N ALA A 314 22.74 -14.31 -6.24
CA ALA A 314 23.71 -15.05 -5.43
C ALA A 314 24.75 -15.84 -6.25
N THR A 315 24.41 -16.27 -7.46
CA THR A 315 25.29 -17.03 -8.36
C THR A 315 25.89 -16.19 -9.49
N SER A 316 25.74 -14.86 -9.47
CA SER A 316 26.24 -13.97 -10.52
C SER A 316 27.77 -13.87 -10.51
N PRO A 317 28.46 -14.20 -11.61
CA PRO A 317 29.89 -14.04 -11.70
C PRO A 317 30.28 -12.60 -12.06
N ILE A 318 31.23 -12.04 -11.33
CA ILE A 318 32.00 -10.85 -11.70
C ILE A 318 33.44 -11.30 -11.90
N ARG A 319 33.98 -11.16 -13.11
CA ARG A 319 35.34 -11.60 -13.44
C ARG A 319 36.01 -10.75 -14.51
N CYS A 320 37.32 -10.64 -14.43
CA CYS A 320 38.13 -10.11 -15.53
C CYS A 320 38.40 -11.19 -16.59
N VAL A 321 38.31 -10.82 -17.87
CA VAL A 321 38.73 -11.64 -19.00
C VAL A 321 39.66 -10.79 -19.87
N GLY A 322 40.97 -10.95 -19.71
CA GLY A 322 41.94 -10.02 -20.29
C GLY A 322 41.78 -8.62 -19.67
N PRO A 323 41.70 -7.54 -20.46
CA PRO A 323 41.57 -6.18 -19.94
C PRO A 323 40.12 -5.76 -19.63
N VAL A 324 39.12 -6.63 -19.84
CA VAL A 324 37.69 -6.28 -19.68
C VAL A 324 37.05 -6.98 -18.49
N ILE A 325 36.19 -6.26 -17.77
CA ILE A 325 35.35 -6.82 -16.71
C ILE A 325 34.07 -7.38 -17.34
N ARG A 326 33.68 -8.59 -16.93
CA ARG A 326 32.43 -9.24 -17.32
C ARG A 326 31.57 -9.54 -16.09
N VAL A 327 30.28 -9.19 -16.21
CA VAL A 327 29.24 -9.47 -15.22
C VAL A 327 28.18 -10.33 -15.89
N ASN A 328 27.84 -11.49 -15.30
CA ASN A 328 26.93 -12.47 -15.94
C ASN A 328 27.31 -12.78 -17.40
N GLN A 329 28.61 -12.88 -17.69
CA GLN A 329 29.15 -13.10 -19.04
C GLN A 329 28.94 -11.92 -20.01
N LYS A 330 28.40 -10.79 -19.59
CA LYS A 330 28.34 -9.57 -20.42
C LYS A 330 29.50 -8.64 -20.09
N GLU A 331 30.19 -8.15 -21.10
CA GLU A 331 31.20 -7.08 -20.94
C GLU A 331 30.51 -5.79 -20.51
N ILE A 332 31.08 -5.13 -19.52
CA ILE A 332 30.60 -3.85 -19.00
C ILE A 332 31.59 -2.74 -19.35
N SER A 333 31.12 -1.50 -19.35
CA SER A 333 32.01 -0.34 -19.46
C SER A 333 32.93 -0.27 -18.25
N ALA A 334 34.23 -0.16 -18.49
CA ALA A 334 35.20 0.24 -17.49
C ALA A 334 35.39 1.77 -17.58
N ASN A 335 35.55 2.43 -16.43
CA ASN A 335 35.85 3.86 -16.33
C ASN A 335 34.78 4.83 -16.95
N PRO A 336 33.61 5.02 -16.30
CA PRO A 336 33.28 4.49 -14.99
C PRO A 336 32.66 3.09 -15.03
N VAL A 337 32.99 2.26 -14.05
CA VAL A 337 32.15 1.13 -13.67
C VAL A 337 30.97 1.69 -12.87
N VAL A 338 29.76 1.48 -13.39
CA VAL A 338 28.52 1.96 -12.76
C VAL A 338 27.92 0.83 -11.93
N ILE A 339 27.73 1.07 -10.63
CA ILE A 339 27.09 0.16 -9.70
C ILE A 339 25.85 0.85 -9.13
N GLU A 340 24.69 0.22 -9.24
CA GLU A 340 23.44 0.76 -8.72
C GLU A 340 22.86 -0.21 -7.70
N ALA A 341 22.46 0.29 -6.55
CA ALA A 341 21.92 -0.51 -5.46
C ALA A 341 20.62 0.09 -4.93
N VAL A 342 19.63 -0.76 -4.64
CA VAL A 342 18.36 -0.38 -4.02
C VAL A 342 18.40 -0.73 -2.53
N GLY A 343 18.10 0.24 -1.68
CA GLY A 343 18.14 0.13 -0.21
C GLY A 343 18.01 1.51 0.44
N ASP A 344 18.25 1.60 1.74
CA ASP A 344 18.28 2.89 2.43
C ASP A 344 19.50 3.71 1.95
N PRO A 345 19.33 4.85 1.26
CA PRO A 345 20.45 5.59 0.68
C PRO A 345 21.47 6.09 1.72
N GLU A 346 21.03 6.38 2.95
CA GLU A 346 21.90 6.86 4.01
C GLU A 346 22.75 5.72 4.56
N VAL A 347 22.13 4.57 4.82
CA VAL A 347 22.83 3.37 5.31
C VAL A 347 23.79 2.83 4.26
N LEU A 348 23.37 2.76 3.00
CA LEU A 348 24.22 2.29 1.90
C LEU A 348 25.43 3.20 1.68
N ALA A 349 25.23 4.53 1.71
CA ALA A 349 26.34 5.47 1.54
C ALA A 349 27.34 5.40 2.71
N SER A 350 26.84 5.27 3.95
CA SER A 350 27.67 5.14 5.15
C SER A 350 28.45 3.82 5.19
N GLY A 351 27.81 2.71 4.80
CA GLY A 351 28.47 1.39 4.73
C GLY A 351 29.65 1.36 3.75
N LEU A 352 29.65 2.23 2.74
CA LEU A 352 30.72 2.34 1.76
C LEU A 352 31.92 3.18 2.24
N ASP A 353 31.85 3.87 3.37
CA ASP A 353 32.91 4.80 3.80
C ASP A 353 34.27 4.11 3.97
N ILE A 354 34.29 2.89 4.53
CA ILE A 354 35.53 2.13 4.76
C ILE A 354 36.18 1.73 3.43
N ILE A 355 35.39 1.14 2.52
CA ILE A 355 35.92 0.71 1.23
C ILE A 355 36.26 1.88 0.32
N ARG A 356 35.47 2.97 0.38
CA ARG A 356 35.78 4.22 -0.31
C ARG A 356 37.14 4.74 0.12
N PHE A 357 37.39 4.82 1.42
CA PHE A 357 38.68 5.26 1.94
C PHE A 357 39.82 4.36 1.44
N SER A 358 39.66 3.04 1.48
CA SER A 358 40.68 2.10 0.99
C SER A 358 41.00 2.31 -0.50
N LEU A 359 39.97 2.41 -1.34
CA LEU A 359 40.13 2.57 -2.79
C LEU A 359 40.66 3.95 -3.18
N GLU A 360 40.22 5.02 -2.53
CA GLU A 360 40.74 6.36 -2.80
C GLU A 360 42.18 6.54 -2.28
N PHE A 361 42.48 6.03 -1.08
CA PHE A 361 43.76 6.28 -0.42
C PHE A 361 44.88 5.33 -0.89
N HIS A 362 44.60 4.03 -1.01
CA HIS A 362 45.62 3.04 -1.38
C HIS A 362 45.76 2.81 -2.88
N ARG A 363 44.68 3.03 -3.64
CA ARG A 363 44.64 2.80 -5.09
C ARG A 363 44.55 4.09 -5.91
N ASN A 364 44.32 5.24 -5.27
CA ASN A 364 44.15 6.53 -5.95
C ASN A 364 42.98 6.53 -6.96
N PHE A 365 41.96 5.68 -6.73
CA PHE A 365 40.76 5.65 -7.57
C PHE A 365 39.85 6.83 -7.25
N ARG A 366 39.05 7.25 -8.24
CA ARG A 366 37.99 8.25 -8.01
C ARG A 366 36.65 7.55 -7.89
N ILE A 367 35.92 7.85 -6.82
CA ILE A 367 34.61 7.27 -6.54
C ILE A 367 33.59 8.39 -6.40
N GLU A 368 32.48 8.27 -7.13
CA GLU A 368 31.35 9.17 -7.00
C GLU A 368 30.14 8.38 -6.49
N ILE A 369 29.55 8.83 -5.38
CA ILE A 369 28.35 8.22 -4.80
C ILE A 369 27.22 9.23 -4.89
N GLU A 370 26.15 8.87 -5.58
CA GLU A 370 24.96 9.68 -5.79
C GLU A 370 23.75 8.99 -5.16
N LYS A 371 23.13 9.60 -4.15
CA LYS A 371 21.89 9.12 -3.55
C LYS A 371 20.72 9.47 -4.48
N LYS A 372 19.81 8.52 -4.69
CA LYS A 372 18.63 8.70 -5.55
C LYS A 372 17.39 8.17 -4.86
N ASP A 373 16.29 8.91 -4.97
CA ASP A 373 14.99 8.52 -4.43
C ASP A 373 14.37 7.33 -5.18
N ASN A 374 14.77 7.15 -6.45
CA ASN A 374 14.31 6.02 -7.25
C ASN A 374 15.40 5.56 -8.22
N ILE A 375 15.80 4.29 -8.06
CA ILE A 375 16.69 3.53 -8.93
C ILE A 375 15.88 2.33 -9.44
N VAL A 376 15.96 2.07 -10.74
CA VAL A 376 15.33 0.91 -11.37
C VAL A 376 16.41 -0.06 -11.81
N LEU A 377 16.50 -1.18 -11.09
CA LEU A 377 17.40 -2.27 -11.44
C LEU A 377 16.70 -3.19 -12.46
N PRO A 378 17.41 -3.60 -13.52
CA PRO A 378 16.85 -4.52 -14.50
C PRO A 378 16.59 -5.90 -13.89
N TYR A 379 15.87 -6.74 -14.64
CA TYR A 379 15.83 -8.18 -14.40
C TYR A 379 17.14 -8.86 -14.84
N LEU A 380 17.41 -10.03 -14.29
CA LEU A 380 18.56 -10.88 -14.62
C LEU A 380 18.50 -11.32 -16.08
N ARG A 381 19.57 -11.05 -16.82
CA ARG A 381 19.79 -11.53 -18.18
C ARG A 381 20.87 -12.62 -18.14
N ASN A 382 20.59 -13.78 -18.72
CA ASN A 382 21.52 -14.90 -18.82
C ASN A 382 22.42 -14.80 -20.05
#